data_AF-A0A4R9VU68-F1
#
_entry.id   AF-A0A4R9VU68-F1
#
_cell.length_a   1.000
_cell.length_b   1.000
_cell.length_c   1.000
_cell.angle_alpha   90.00
_cell.angle_beta   90.00
_cell.angle_gamma   90.00
#
_symmetry.space_group_name_H-M   'P 1'
#
loop_
_entity.id
_entity.type
_entity.pdbx_description
1 polymer ?
#
loop_
_entity_poly.entity_id
_entity_poly.type
_entity_poly.pdbx_seq_one_letter_code
_entity_poly.pdbx_strand_id
1 'polypeptide(L)'
;MSVCETEHWVLDCGSGGCTLWEGENGEVLFWKCYPTVVSANQAVSARKKSPGAERFVLDPSQKMTLCYSGLDRSQIAEAFRELTGRSIVVSQTGDAGARTLCQTGTFDQLLQASGLVLQK
;
A
#
# COMPACT_ATOMS: atom_id res chain seq x y z
N MET A 1 14.46 3.26 9.50
CA MET A 1 13.11 3.12 10.08
C MET A 1 12.13 3.43 8.97
N SER A 2 11.10 2.60 8.80
CA SER A 2 10.12 2.77 7.73
C SER A 2 8.79 3.20 8.31
N VAL A 3 8.48 4.47 8.09
CA VAL A 3 7.25 5.14 8.50
C VAL A 3 6.47 5.52 7.25
N CYS A 4 5.18 5.22 7.27
CA CYS A 4 4.22 5.62 6.25
C CYS A 4 3.20 6.55 6.91
N GLU A 5 3.16 7.79 6.46
CA GLU A 5 2.36 8.84 7.08
C GLU A 5 1.45 9.48 6.03
N THR A 6 0.16 9.37 6.27
CA THR A 6 -0.89 10.08 5.52
C THR A 6 -1.41 11.25 6.38
N GLU A 7 -2.41 11.98 5.89
CA GLU A 7 -2.96 13.13 6.64
C GLU A 7 -3.49 12.73 8.02
N HIS A 8 -4.10 11.55 8.13
CA HIS A 8 -4.78 11.13 9.36
C HIS A 8 -4.07 9.98 10.10
N TRP A 9 -3.08 9.32 9.49
CA TRP A 9 -2.52 8.08 10.02
C TRP A 9 -1.02 8.00 9.89
N VAL A 10 -0.39 7.46 10.93
CA VAL A 10 1.02 7.10 10.95
C VAL A 10 1.11 5.59 11.16
N LEU A 11 1.83 4.91 10.27
CA LEU A 11 2.20 3.50 10.37
C LEU A 11 3.72 3.39 10.52
N ASP A 12 4.18 3.00 11.70
CA ASP A 12 5.58 2.71 11.97
C ASP A 12 5.82 1.20 12.02
N CYS A 13 6.56 0.69 11.03
CA CYS A 13 6.93 -0.72 10.94
C CYS A 13 8.35 -0.99 11.48
N GLY A 14 9.03 -0.01 12.06
CA GLY A 14 10.38 -0.14 12.62
C GLY A 14 11.43 -0.48 11.57
N SER A 15 12.12 -1.61 11.72
CA SER A 15 13.10 -2.13 10.76
C SER A 15 12.40 -2.97 9.70
N GLY A 16 12.18 -2.38 8.52
CA GLY A 16 11.41 -3.04 7.47
C GLY A 16 10.97 -2.07 6.38
N GLY A 17 9.83 -2.34 5.76
CA GLY A 17 9.09 -1.45 4.88
C GLY A 17 7.62 -1.37 5.29
N CYS A 18 6.92 -0.36 4.80
CA CYS A 18 5.52 -0.13 5.12
C CYS A 18 4.71 0.23 3.88
N THR A 19 3.41 -0.02 3.93
CA THR A 19 2.43 0.53 3.00
C THR A 19 1.16 0.84 3.78
N LEU A 20 0.53 1.96 3.44
CA LEU A 20 -0.65 2.51 4.07
C LEU A 20 -1.51 3.18 2.99
N TRP A 21 -2.79 2.84 2.96
CA TRP A 21 -3.80 3.41 2.08
C TRP A 21 -4.90 4.03 2.92
N GLU A 22 -5.15 5.31 2.67
CA GLU A 22 -6.21 6.09 3.30
C GLU A 22 -7.26 6.51 2.27
N GLY A 23 -8.53 6.33 2.59
CA GLY A 23 -9.66 6.80 1.77
C GLY A 23 -9.95 8.28 1.98
N GLU A 24 -10.77 8.88 1.11
CA GLU A 24 -11.11 10.32 1.17
C GLU A 24 -11.76 10.77 2.49
N ASN A 25 -12.39 9.85 3.21
CA ASN A 25 -13.04 10.12 4.49
C ASN A 25 -12.10 9.90 5.70
N GLY A 26 -10.81 9.69 5.46
CA GLY A 26 -9.83 9.43 6.51
C GLY A 26 -9.85 8.01 7.06
N GLU A 27 -10.53 7.06 6.40
CA GLU A 27 -10.52 5.65 6.81
C GLU A 27 -9.27 4.91 6.29
N VAL A 28 -8.75 3.96 7.07
CA VAL A 28 -7.68 3.08 6.59
C VAL A 28 -8.27 1.99 5.71
N LEU A 29 -7.96 2.03 4.42
CA LEU A 29 -8.41 1.05 3.42
C LEU A 29 -7.56 -0.23 3.47
N PHE A 30 -6.25 -0.06 3.61
CA PHE A 30 -5.27 -1.14 3.64
C PHE A 30 -3.97 -0.67 4.29
N TRP A 31 -3.26 -1.59 4.93
CA TRP A 31 -1.89 -1.36 5.39
C TRP A 31 -1.15 -2.68 5.54
N LYS A 32 0.18 -2.63 5.48
CA LYS A 32 1.05 -3.78 5.70
C LYS A 32 2.47 -3.36 6.07
N CYS A 33 3.11 -4.15 6.93
CA CYS A 33 4.54 -4.06 7.24
C CYS A 33 5.32 -5.20 6.56
N TYR A 34 6.54 -4.93 6.13
CA TYR A 34 7.44 -5.86 5.45
C TYR A 34 8.81 -5.94 6.15
N PRO A 35 9.46 -7.11 6.22
CA PRO A 35 8.84 -8.43 6.10
C PRO A 35 7.79 -8.64 7.20
N THR A 36 6.84 -9.56 7.01
CA THR A 36 5.63 -9.77 7.86
C THR A 36 5.91 -10.20 9.31
N VAL A 37 7.16 -10.07 9.79
CA VAL A 37 7.57 -10.31 11.17
C VAL A 37 7.31 -9.04 11.99
N VAL A 38 6.04 -8.68 12.16
CA VAL A 38 5.65 -7.71 13.19
C VAL A 38 5.80 -8.42 14.53
N SER A 39 6.82 -8.03 15.30
CA SER A 39 6.94 -8.48 16.69
C SER A 39 5.66 -8.09 17.44
N ALA A 40 5.13 -8.98 18.28
CA ALA A 40 3.85 -8.78 18.98
C ALA A 40 3.78 -7.53 19.87
N ASN A 41 4.91 -6.84 20.08
CA ASN A 41 5.04 -5.66 20.93
C ASN A 41 5.08 -4.33 20.13
N GLN A 42 5.00 -4.36 18.81
CA GLN A 42 4.94 -3.14 18.01
C GLN A 42 3.49 -2.68 17.96
N ALA A 43 3.19 -1.56 18.62
CA ALA A 43 1.88 -0.93 18.61
C ALA A 43 1.56 -0.41 17.20
N VAL A 44 1.02 -1.29 16.36
CA VAL A 44 0.51 -0.90 15.04
C VAL A 44 -0.84 -0.21 15.26
N SER A 45 -0.86 1.12 15.09
CA SER A 45 -2.06 1.96 15.14
C SER A 45 -3.02 1.72 13.96
N ALA A 46 -2.60 0.98 12.94
CA ALA A 46 -3.44 0.60 11.82
C ALA A 46 -4.06 -0.79 12.05
N ARG A 47 -5.39 -0.89 12.07
CA ARG A 47 -6.14 -2.11 12.39
C ARG A 47 -6.30 -2.98 11.15
N LYS A 48 -6.06 -4.29 11.25
CA LYS A 48 -6.21 -5.25 10.14
C LYS A 48 -7.65 -5.19 9.58
N LYS A 49 -7.85 -5.00 8.28
CA LYS A 49 -9.15 -5.29 7.65
C LYS A 49 -9.35 -6.81 7.73
N SER A 50 -10.46 -7.24 8.33
CA SER A 50 -10.75 -8.66 8.61
C SER A 50 -10.55 -9.53 7.36
N PRO A 51 -9.96 -10.74 7.48
CA PRO A 51 -9.95 -11.70 6.38
C PRO A 51 -11.41 -12.03 6.02
N GLY A 52 -11.83 -11.64 4.81
CA GLY A 52 -13.22 -11.78 4.36
C GLY A 52 -13.98 -10.47 4.14
N ALA A 53 -13.39 -9.31 4.43
CA ALA A 53 -13.92 -8.04 3.93
C ALA A 53 -13.75 -8.02 2.40
N GLU A 54 -14.87 -8.21 1.71
CA GLU A 54 -15.00 -8.37 0.28
C GLU A 54 -14.14 -7.39 -0.51
N ARG A 55 -13.56 -7.89 -1.61
CA ARG A 55 -12.76 -7.16 -2.61
C ARG A 55 -13.18 -5.70 -2.65
N PHE A 56 -12.29 -4.78 -2.29
CA PHE A 56 -12.62 -3.36 -2.34
C PHE A 56 -12.96 -3.02 -3.80
N VAL A 57 -14.25 -2.84 -4.10
CA VAL A 57 -14.68 -2.29 -5.38
C VAL A 57 -14.38 -0.81 -5.27
N LEU A 58 -13.15 -0.45 -5.56
CA LEU A 58 -12.74 0.95 -5.63
C LEU A 58 -13.56 1.60 -6.74
N ASP A 59 -14.33 2.62 -6.39
CA ASP A 59 -14.93 3.50 -7.38
C ASP A 59 -13.77 4.15 -8.18
N PRO A 60 -13.75 4.04 -9.53
CA PRO A 60 -12.66 4.60 -10.35
C PRO A 60 -12.42 6.10 -10.14
N SER A 61 -13.45 6.82 -9.68
CA SER A 61 -13.40 8.26 -9.41
C SER A 61 -12.95 8.61 -8.00
N GLN A 62 -13.01 7.66 -7.06
CA GLN A 62 -12.63 7.88 -5.66
C GLN A 62 -11.12 8.08 -5.56
N LYS A 63 -10.70 9.16 -4.90
CA LYS A 63 -9.29 9.37 -4.57
C LYS A 63 -8.93 8.62 -3.30
N MET A 64 -7.66 8.31 -3.16
CA MET A 64 -7.10 7.73 -1.96
C MET A 64 -5.64 8.15 -1.85
N THR A 65 -5.12 8.15 -0.64
CA THR A 65 -3.72 8.45 -0.36
C THR A 65 -2.98 7.15 -0.16
N LEU A 66 -1.99 6.88 -1.02
CA LEU A 66 -1.06 5.78 -0.89
C LEU A 66 0.27 6.31 -0.36
N CYS A 67 0.68 5.76 0.78
CA CYS A 67 2.02 5.91 1.29
C CYS A 67 2.71 4.55 1.39
N TYR A 68 3.90 4.41 0.82
CA TYR A 68 4.78 3.28 1.07
C TYR A 68 6.21 3.75 1.29
N SER A 69 6.98 2.99 2.06
CA SER A 69 8.38 3.28 2.32
C SER A 69 9.19 2.01 2.46
N GLY A 70 10.38 1.99 1.88
CA GLY A 70 11.30 0.86 1.98
C GLY A 70 10.83 -0.39 1.25
N LEU A 71 9.99 -0.26 0.20
CA LEU A 71 9.42 -1.41 -0.52
C LEU A 71 10.06 -1.61 -1.89
N ASP A 72 10.33 -2.86 -2.25
CA ASP A 72 10.65 -3.22 -3.63
C ASP A 72 9.37 -3.29 -4.50
N ARG A 73 9.55 -3.36 -5.82
CA ARG A 73 8.43 -3.41 -6.77
C ARG A 73 7.51 -4.62 -6.60
N SER A 74 8.04 -5.75 -6.16
CA SER A 74 7.24 -6.96 -5.94
C SER A 74 6.33 -6.80 -4.73
N GLN A 75 6.83 -6.19 -3.65
CA GLN A 75 6.07 -5.86 -2.44
C GLN A 75 5.01 -4.80 -2.72
N ILE A 76 5.32 -3.81 -3.57
CA ILE A 76 4.33 -2.81 -4.00
C ILE A 76 3.24 -3.51 -4.83
N ALA A 77 3.60 -4.32 -5.83
CA ALA A 77 2.62 -5.05 -6.64
C ALA A 77 1.73 -6.01 -5.81
N GLU A 78 2.31 -6.66 -4.81
CA GLU A 78 1.58 -7.48 -3.83
C GLU A 78 0.56 -6.64 -3.05
N ALA A 79 0.94 -5.45 -2.56
CA ALA A 79 0.03 -4.57 -1.83
C ALA A 79 -1.18 -4.15 -2.70
N PHE A 80 -0.96 -3.78 -3.97
CA PHE A 80 -2.05 -3.46 -4.91
C PHE A 80 -2.96 -4.67 -5.18
N ARG A 81 -2.37 -5.87 -5.32
CA ARG A 81 -3.11 -7.12 -5.50
C ARG A 81 -3.94 -7.47 -4.28
N GLU A 82 -3.41 -7.28 -3.06
CA GLU A 82 -4.15 -7.54 -1.82
C GLU A 82 -5.30 -6.57 -1.60
N LEU A 83 -5.10 -5.27 -1.90
CA LEU A 83 -6.15 -4.27 -1.79
C LEU A 83 -7.32 -4.56 -2.75
N THR A 84 -7.02 -4.90 -4.01
CA THR A 84 -8.04 -4.97 -5.08
C THR A 84 -8.47 -6.37 -5.48
N GLY A 85 -7.69 -7.40 -5.13
CA GLY A 85 -7.83 -8.76 -5.65
C GLY A 85 -7.52 -8.90 -7.15
N ARG A 86 -7.03 -7.84 -7.81
CA ARG A 86 -6.69 -7.85 -9.24
C ARG A 86 -5.26 -8.34 -9.46
N SER A 87 -5.01 -9.02 -10.57
CA SER A 87 -3.65 -9.39 -10.97
C SER A 87 -2.88 -8.16 -11.44
N ILE A 88 -1.76 -7.86 -10.78
CA ILE A 88 -0.89 -6.70 -11.05
C ILE A 88 0.43 -7.22 -11.59
N VAL A 89 0.89 -6.67 -12.71
CA VAL A 89 2.18 -7.02 -13.31
C VAL A 89 3.17 -5.88 -13.10
N VAL A 90 4.39 -6.24 -12.73
CA VAL A 90 5.52 -5.31 -12.70
C VAL A 90 6.03 -5.12 -14.12
N SER A 91 6.09 -3.88 -14.60
CA SER A 91 6.71 -3.59 -15.89
C SER A 91 8.18 -4.04 -15.87
N GLN A 92 8.60 -4.86 -16.84
CA GLN A 92 9.88 -5.61 -16.82
C GLN A 92 11.16 -4.77 -16.86
N THR A 93 11.06 -3.44 -16.82
CA THR A 93 12.20 -2.53 -16.91
C THR A 93 12.28 -1.65 -15.65
N GLY A 94 13.30 -1.88 -14.80
CA GLY A 94 13.75 -0.92 -13.79
C GLY A 94 14.01 -1.47 -12.38
N ASP A 95 15.08 -0.93 -11.77
CA ASP A 95 15.73 -1.16 -10.48
C ASP A 95 15.02 -1.99 -9.39
N ALA A 96 15.80 -2.91 -8.80
CA ALA A 96 15.47 -3.72 -7.62
C ALA A 96 15.56 -2.95 -6.29
N GLY A 97 15.72 -1.63 -6.32
CA GLY A 97 15.89 -0.79 -5.14
C GLY A 97 14.60 -0.59 -4.35
N ALA A 98 14.74 -0.40 -3.03
CA ALA A 98 13.66 0.02 -2.16
C ALA A 98 13.14 1.41 -2.55
N ARG A 99 11.82 1.58 -2.55
CA ARG A 99 11.11 2.78 -2.99
C ARG A 99 10.27 3.36 -1.87
N THR A 100 10.05 4.67 -1.97
CA THR A 100 9.17 5.44 -1.10
C THR A 100 8.29 6.34 -1.96
N LEU A 101 7.01 6.41 -1.62
CA LEU A 101 6.02 7.27 -2.26
C LEU A 101 4.98 7.67 -1.22
N CYS A 102 4.50 8.91 -1.29
CA CYS A 102 3.28 9.35 -0.63
C CYS A 102 2.51 10.24 -1.61
N GLN A 103 1.37 9.78 -2.08
CA GLN A 103 0.60 10.47 -3.11
C GLN A 103 -0.90 10.20 -2.97
N THR A 104 -1.70 11.23 -3.22
CA THR A 104 -3.15 11.14 -3.36
C THR A 104 -3.55 11.09 -4.83
N GLY A 105 -4.44 10.18 -5.19
CA GLY A 105 -4.95 10.03 -6.55
C GLY A 105 -5.99 8.93 -6.67
N THR A 106 -6.55 8.76 -7.87
CA THR A 106 -7.37 7.59 -8.18
C THR A 106 -6.51 6.33 -8.24
N PHE A 107 -7.14 5.16 -8.18
CA PHE A 107 -6.42 3.88 -8.27
C PHE A 107 -5.46 3.82 -9.47
N ASP A 108 -5.91 4.22 -10.66
CA ASP A 108 -5.09 4.18 -11.88
C ASP A 108 -3.92 5.18 -11.82
N GLN A 109 -4.11 6.36 -11.23
CA GLN A 109 -3.04 7.33 -11.02
C GLN A 109 -1.96 6.79 -10.07
N LEU A 110 -2.37 6.14 -8.98
CA LEU A 110 -1.45 5.55 -8.00
C LEU A 110 -0.72 4.32 -8.57
N LEU A 111 -1.40 3.53 -9.39
CA LEU A 111 -0.82 2.40 -10.10
C LEU A 111 0.27 2.87 -11.08
N GLN A 112 -0.02 3.91 -11.85
CA GLN A 112 0.95 4.54 -12.76
C GLN A 112 2.13 5.17 -12.02
N ALA A 113 1.88 5.90 -10.93
CA ALA A 113 2.93 6.48 -10.08
C ALA A 113 3.87 5.41 -9.50
N SER A 114 3.34 4.22 -9.22
CA SER A 114 4.11 3.06 -8.75
C SER A 114 4.86 2.33 -9.88
N GLY A 115 4.65 2.71 -11.15
CA GLY A 115 5.25 2.07 -12.32
C GLY A 115 4.71 0.67 -12.59
N LEU A 116 3.47 0.40 -12.16
CA LEU A 116 2.79 -0.89 -12.28
C LEU A 116 1.69 -0.83 -13.33
N VAL A 117 1.25 -2.00 -13.81
CA VAL A 117 0.14 -2.13 -14.76
C VAL A 117 -0.78 -3.28 -14.36
N LEU A 118 -2.08 -3.15 -14.67
CA LEU A 118 -3.04 -4.24 -14.52
C LEU A 118 -2.74 -5.34 -15.54
N GLN A 119 -2.79 -6.60 -15.11
CA GLN A 119 -2.83 -7.72 -16.04
C GLN A 119 -4.19 -7.71 -16.74
N LYS A 120 -4.19 -7.66 -18.07
CA LYS A 120 -5.40 -7.82 -18.89
C LYS A 120 -5.93 -9.25 -18.82
#